data_AF-A0A6A8PYV4-F1
#
_entry.id   AF-A0A6A8PYV4-F1
#
_cell.length_a   1.000
_cell.length_b   1.000
_cell.length_c   1.000
_cell.angle_alpha   90.00
_cell.angle_beta   90.00
_cell.angle_gamma   90.00
#
_symmetry.space_group_name_H-M   'P 1'
#
loop_
_entity.id
_entity.type
_entity.pdbx_description
1 polymer ?
#
loop_
_entity_poly.entity_id
_entity_poly.type
_entity_poly.pdbx_seq_one_letter_code
_entity_poly.pdbx_strand_id
1 'polypeptide(L)'
;MKKLLKISLSLPLVIATIPLVASSCKQTNIEIKKPDDKKETVNQIQAKINKEFQKNKVVQKLLSSFIENEKEQDIFVQNQNNILPNVYSELKFSLLYFPIYNRASDNSGSELYGFIRQSREIIENTLQRNWYWYLKQIGNFVYSINPYNDRYIETSQTKKTIQSAQKDIGILYKIKDAMPKDIIELPYNPISSDELKEIVAKKINESIDSKVQDQFSDYLEDRIDESSKLKIDTNSEITNFLKSKINLNDAKKLIENYSNNKNKFEISNQYQINNEISNKIFNLLNTKGSSFDNYSSKKIFYVAYDHKTWIRVIVYTENNVKKISINPDVYILNQSNSYEQSKEILKKLNKQIFIERLNSIIDYLIENINEKDFNIKNFFEKNNDKKFFELFQKFSYNKYLIEAMQKINKEKDLIYRYSWETVDYE
;
A
#
# COMPACT_ATOMS: atom_id res chain seq x y z
N MET A 1 1.02 -59.95 10.32
CA MET A 1 0.54 -58.87 11.23
C MET A 1 0.58 -57.56 10.48
N LYS A 2 -0.50 -56.78 10.47
CA LYS A 2 -0.58 -55.49 9.74
C LYS A 2 0.07 -54.38 10.58
N LYS A 3 1.05 -53.64 10.04
CA LYS A 3 1.45 -52.32 10.55
C LYS A 3 1.13 -51.27 9.50
N LEU A 4 0.07 -50.51 9.74
CA LEU A 4 -0.32 -49.35 8.94
C LEU A 4 0.68 -48.21 9.19
N LEU A 5 1.28 -47.66 8.13
CA LEU A 5 1.93 -46.36 8.22
C LEU A 5 0.86 -45.28 8.43
N LYS A 6 0.98 -44.51 9.52
CA LYS A 6 0.23 -43.26 9.69
C LYS A 6 0.85 -42.18 8.81
N ILE A 7 0.35 -42.03 7.59
CA ILE A 7 0.59 -40.82 6.79
C ILE A 7 -0.40 -39.75 7.26
N SER A 8 0.10 -38.71 7.93
CA SER A 8 -0.70 -37.55 8.33
C SER A 8 -0.96 -36.63 7.13
N LEU A 9 -1.88 -37.05 6.27
CA LEU A 9 -2.49 -36.20 5.25
C LEU A 9 -3.50 -35.25 5.92
N SER A 10 -3.06 -34.06 6.28
CA SER A 10 -3.92 -33.00 6.82
C SER A 10 -3.48 -31.60 6.36
N LEU A 11 -3.49 -31.38 5.04
CA LEU A 11 -3.79 -30.04 4.51
C LEU A 11 -5.30 -30.03 4.19
N PRO A 12 -6.06 -29.05 4.69
CA PRO A 12 -7.47 -28.93 4.34
C PRO A 12 -7.54 -28.47 2.87
N LEU A 13 -7.85 -29.42 2.00
CA LEU A 13 -8.25 -29.13 0.62
C LEU A 13 -9.56 -28.33 0.70
N VAL A 14 -9.47 -26.99 0.62
CA VAL A 14 -10.65 -26.12 0.55
C VAL A 14 -11.25 -26.26 -0.84
N ILE A 15 -11.94 -27.39 -1.05
CA ILE A 15 -12.86 -27.59 -2.16
C ILE A 15 -13.98 -26.59 -1.95
N ALA A 16 -13.91 -25.46 -2.64
CA ALA A 16 -15.03 -24.53 -2.71
C ALA A 16 -16.15 -25.23 -3.50
N THR A 17 -17.14 -25.76 -2.78
CA THR A 17 -18.37 -26.28 -3.37
C THR A 17 -19.20 -25.11 -3.91
N ILE A 18 -18.90 -24.69 -5.14
CA ILE A 18 -19.74 -23.77 -5.90
C ILE A 18 -21.06 -24.52 -6.21
N PRO A 19 -22.24 -23.96 -5.87
CA PRO A 19 -23.51 -24.54 -6.29
C PRO A 19 -23.63 -24.46 -7.82
N LEU A 20 -23.66 -25.62 -8.48
CA LEU A 20 -23.92 -25.72 -9.91
C LEU A 20 -25.40 -25.40 -10.19
N VAL A 21 -25.71 -24.12 -10.37
CA VAL A 21 -27.00 -23.70 -10.94
C VAL A 21 -26.92 -23.88 -12.46
N ALA A 22 -27.41 -25.01 -12.95
CA ALA A 22 -27.37 -25.34 -14.37
C ALA A 22 -28.42 -24.53 -15.18
N SER A 23 -28.08 -23.32 -15.61
CA SER A 23 -28.84 -22.58 -16.62
C SER A 23 -28.49 -23.07 -18.02
N SER A 24 -29.40 -23.86 -18.61
CA SER A 24 -29.29 -24.33 -19.99
C SER A 24 -29.51 -23.18 -20.97
N CYS A 25 -28.48 -22.83 -21.75
CA CYS A 25 -28.60 -21.96 -22.92
C CYS A 25 -28.36 -22.77 -24.20
N LYS A 26 -29.32 -22.68 -25.14
CA LYS A 26 -29.29 -23.38 -26.42
C LYS A 26 -28.16 -22.84 -27.30
N GLN A 27 -27.36 -23.74 -27.89
CA GLN A 27 -26.50 -23.39 -29.02
C GLN A 27 -27.36 -23.15 -30.27
N THR A 28 -27.34 -21.93 -30.80
CA THR A 28 -27.78 -21.64 -32.16
C THR A 28 -26.65 -21.99 -33.14
N ASN A 29 -26.80 -23.11 -33.87
CA ASN A 29 -25.90 -23.45 -34.96
C ASN A 29 -26.05 -22.46 -36.11
N ILE A 30 -24.98 -21.73 -36.43
CA ILE A 30 -24.85 -20.96 -37.67
C ILE A 30 -24.00 -21.81 -38.63
N GLU A 31 -24.62 -22.30 -39.71
CA GLU A 31 -23.87 -22.96 -40.79
C GLU A 31 -23.06 -21.93 -41.58
N ILE A 32 -21.76 -22.20 -41.76
CA ILE A 32 -20.89 -21.39 -42.62
C ILE A 32 -20.23 -22.32 -43.65
N LYS A 33 -20.46 -22.02 -44.93
CA LYS A 33 -19.83 -22.72 -46.05
C LYS A 33 -18.36 -22.33 -46.21
N LYS A 34 -17.53 -23.30 -46.57
CA LYS A 34 -16.14 -23.21 -47.06
C LYS A 34 -16.14 -23.21 -48.61
N PRO A 35 -15.02 -23.04 -49.37
CA PRO A 35 -13.61 -23.04 -48.95
C PRO A 35 -12.79 -21.80 -49.32
N ASP A 36 -11.63 -21.57 -48.71
CA ASP A 36 -11.21 -21.89 -47.33
C ASP A 36 -10.02 -20.97 -47.00
N ASP A 37 -9.89 -20.63 -45.73
CA ASP A 37 -8.72 -20.06 -45.07
C ASP A 37 -8.83 -20.64 -43.65
N LYS A 38 -7.77 -21.16 -43.04
CA LYS A 38 -7.89 -21.81 -41.70
C LYS A 38 -8.04 -20.76 -40.60
N LYS A 39 -9.19 -20.05 -40.56
CA LYS A 39 -9.59 -19.21 -39.44
C LYS A 39 -9.66 -20.09 -38.19
N GLU A 40 -8.76 -19.82 -37.24
CA GLU A 40 -8.77 -20.47 -35.93
C GLU A 40 -10.11 -20.22 -35.24
N THR A 41 -10.70 -21.27 -34.68
CA THR A 41 -11.90 -21.13 -33.84
C THR A 41 -11.58 -20.37 -32.56
N VAL A 42 -12.58 -19.71 -31.97
CA VAL A 42 -12.43 -18.99 -30.68
C VAL A 42 -11.80 -19.90 -29.60
N ASN A 43 -12.20 -21.17 -29.55
CA ASN A 43 -11.65 -22.16 -28.62
C ASN A 43 -10.15 -22.45 -28.86
N GLN A 44 -9.68 -22.46 -30.12
CA GLN A 44 -8.27 -22.63 -30.45
C GLN A 44 -7.45 -21.40 -30.06
N ILE A 45 -7.98 -20.20 -30.32
CA ILE A 45 -7.36 -18.92 -29.92
C ILE A 45 -7.22 -18.87 -28.38
N GLN A 46 -8.29 -19.18 -27.64
CA GLN A 46 -8.25 -19.18 -26.17
C GLN A 46 -7.29 -20.24 -25.61
N ALA A 47 -7.24 -21.43 -26.20
CA ALA A 47 -6.28 -22.47 -25.83
C ALA A 47 -4.83 -22.04 -26.06
N LYS A 48 -4.56 -21.31 -27.16
CA LYS A 48 -3.25 -20.73 -27.47
C LYS A 48 -2.86 -19.65 -26.45
N ILE A 49 -3.74 -18.68 -26.17
CA ILE A 49 -3.53 -17.64 -25.16
C ILE A 49 -3.25 -18.26 -23.78
N ASN A 50 -4.05 -19.24 -23.35
CA ASN A 50 -3.86 -19.94 -22.07
C ASN A 50 -2.47 -20.60 -21.99
N LYS A 51 -2.03 -21.25 -23.08
CA LYS A 51 -0.74 -21.95 -23.17
C LYS A 51 0.45 -20.99 -23.22
N GLU A 52 0.31 -19.86 -23.90
CA GLU A 52 1.34 -18.81 -23.97
C GLU A 52 1.49 -18.11 -22.62
N PHE A 53 0.38 -17.74 -21.97
CA PHE A 53 0.40 -17.12 -20.64
C PHE A 53 0.95 -18.08 -19.57
N GLN A 54 0.55 -19.36 -19.57
CA GLN A 54 1.12 -20.36 -18.64
C GLN A 54 2.64 -20.51 -18.83
N LYS A 55 3.15 -20.46 -20.07
CA LYS A 55 4.59 -20.59 -20.39
C LYS A 55 5.42 -19.33 -20.11
N ASN A 56 4.78 -18.21 -19.79
CA ASN A 56 5.48 -16.96 -19.54
C ASN A 56 6.39 -17.06 -18.30
N LYS A 57 7.66 -16.64 -18.42
CA LYS A 57 8.66 -16.75 -17.34
C LYS A 57 8.27 -15.99 -16.06
N VAL A 58 7.60 -14.85 -16.19
CA VAL A 58 7.11 -14.06 -15.05
C VAL A 58 5.95 -14.78 -14.35
N VAL A 59 5.01 -15.32 -15.12
CA VAL A 59 3.87 -16.10 -14.60
C VAL A 59 4.36 -17.36 -13.88
N GLN A 60 5.32 -18.09 -14.48
CA GLN A 60 5.97 -19.24 -13.86
C GLN A 60 6.70 -18.88 -12.55
N LYS A 61 7.40 -17.74 -12.50
CA LYS A 61 8.03 -17.27 -11.25
C LYS A 61 7.00 -17.00 -10.13
N LEU A 62 5.84 -16.45 -10.46
CA LEU A 62 4.75 -16.23 -9.49
C LEU A 62 4.12 -17.56 -9.04
N LEU A 63 3.83 -18.47 -9.98
CA LEU A 63 3.30 -19.80 -9.69
C LEU A 63 4.20 -20.56 -8.72
N SER A 64 5.50 -20.70 -9.01
CA SER A 64 6.45 -21.41 -8.14
C SER A 64 6.74 -20.70 -6.82
N SER A 65 6.46 -19.39 -6.72
CA SER A 65 6.52 -18.68 -5.43
C SER A 65 5.32 -19.03 -4.53
N PHE A 66 4.14 -19.22 -5.14
CA PHE A 66 2.86 -19.46 -4.47
C PHE A 66 2.57 -20.96 -4.20
N ILE A 67 2.86 -21.85 -5.15
CA ILE A 67 2.61 -23.30 -5.08
C ILE A 67 3.92 -24.02 -5.45
N GLU A 68 4.41 -24.90 -4.56
CA GLU A 68 5.69 -25.60 -4.76
C GLU A 68 5.57 -26.87 -5.60
N ASN A 69 4.40 -27.52 -5.59
CA ASN A 69 4.17 -28.77 -6.29
C ASN A 69 3.66 -28.52 -7.72
N GLU A 70 4.38 -29.01 -8.73
CA GLU A 70 4.02 -28.83 -10.15
C GLU A 70 2.62 -29.36 -10.51
N LYS A 71 2.17 -30.48 -9.91
CA LYS A 71 0.82 -31.02 -10.16
C LYS A 71 -0.27 -30.15 -9.55
N GLU A 72 -0.01 -29.54 -8.39
CA GLU A 72 -0.91 -28.56 -7.78
C GLU A 72 -0.94 -27.27 -8.59
N GLN A 73 0.19 -26.85 -9.19
CA GLN A 73 0.23 -25.72 -10.14
C GLN A 73 -0.65 -26.02 -11.37
N ASP A 74 -0.54 -27.20 -11.97
CA ASP A 74 -1.35 -27.57 -13.14
C ASP A 74 -2.85 -27.60 -12.81
N ILE A 75 -3.24 -28.20 -11.67
CA ILE A 75 -4.64 -28.20 -11.19
C ILE A 75 -5.13 -26.77 -10.95
N PHE A 76 -4.31 -25.93 -10.30
CA PHE A 76 -4.64 -24.52 -10.06
C PHE A 76 -4.83 -23.77 -11.39
N VAL A 77 -3.89 -23.89 -12.33
CA VAL A 77 -3.97 -23.23 -13.65
C VAL A 77 -5.18 -23.71 -14.46
N GLN A 78 -5.51 -25.00 -14.42
CA GLN A 78 -6.72 -25.54 -15.05
C GLN A 78 -7.98 -24.91 -14.45
N ASN A 79 -8.10 -24.85 -13.12
CA ASN A 79 -9.23 -24.21 -12.45
C ASN A 79 -9.34 -22.72 -12.81
N GLN A 80 -8.23 -22.00 -12.85
CA GLN A 80 -8.19 -20.58 -13.24
C GLN A 80 -8.51 -20.34 -14.72
N ASN A 81 -8.19 -21.29 -15.59
CA ASN A 81 -8.56 -21.24 -17.01
C ASN A 81 -10.04 -21.57 -17.26
N ASN A 82 -10.70 -22.25 -16.33
CA ASN A 82 -12.11 -22.64 -16.40
C ASN A 82 -13.07 -21.68 -15.67
N ILE A 83 -12.58 -20.54 -15.17
CA ILE A 83 -13.43 -19.48 -14.61
C ILE A 83 -14.36 -18.94 -15.71
N LEU A 84 -15.66 -18.99 -15.43
CA LEU A 84 -16.73 -18.66 -16.38
C LEU A 84 -16.86 -17.14 -16.63
N PRO A 85 -17.31 -16.69 -17.81
CA PRO A 85 -17.41 -15.27 -18.15
C PRO A 85 -18.35 -14.42 -17.28
N ASN A 86 -19.32 -15.01 -16.55
CA ASN A 86 -20.21 -14.26 -15.64
C ASN A 86 -19.46 -13.49 -14.55
N VAL A 87 -18.21 -13.89 -14.22
CA VAL A 87 -17.34 -13.17 -13.30
C VAL A 87 -17.11 -11.71 -13.72
N TYR A 88 -17.15 -11.39 -15.03
CA TYR A 88 -17.02 -10.00 -15.50
C TYR A 88 -18.23 -9.16 -15.11
N SER A 89 -19.45 -9.72 -15.21
CA SER A 89 -20.68 -9.07 -14.77
C SER A 89 -20.71 -8.91 -13.24
N GLU A 90 -20.28 -9.93 -12.51
CA GLU A 90 -20.14 -9.90 -11.04
C GLU A 90 -19.14 -8.83 -10.59
N LEU A 91 -18.00 -8.70 -11.28
CA LEU A 91 -17.00 -7.67 -11.00
C LEU A 91 -17.49 -6.27 -11.37
N LYS A 92 -18.18 -6.11 -12.49
CA LYS A 92 -18.78 -4.82 -12.89
C LYS A 92 -19.84 -4.35 -11.90
N PHE A 93 -20.67 -5.27 -11.39
CA PHE A 93 -21.57 -5.00 -10.26
C PHE A 93 -20.78 -4.66 -8.98
N SER A 94 -19.74 -5.44 -8.67
CA SER A 94 -18.99 -5.27 -7.43
C SER A 94 -18.25 -3.93 -7.35
N LEU A 95 -17.67 -3.48 -8.47
CA LEU A 95 -16.96 -2.21 -8.54
C LEU A 95 -17.91 -0.99 -8.51
N LEU A 96 -19.20 -1.17 -8.86
CA LEU A 96 -20.22 -0.15 -8.69
C LEU A 96 -20.60 0.08 -7.22
N TYR A 97 -20.80 -1.01 -6.46
CA TYR A 97 -21.18 -0.92 -5.03
C TYR A 97 -19.98 -0.75 -4.09
N PHE A 98 -18.81 -1.25 -4.48
CA PHE A 98 -17.55 -1.10 -3.77
C PHE A 98 -16.46 -0.48 -4.68
N PRO A 99 -16.60 0.80 -5.06
CA PRO A 99 -15.62 1.48 -5.89
C PRO A 99 -14.29 1.62 -5.13
N ILE A 100 -13.27 0.91 -5.60
CA ILE A 100 -11.94 0.83 -4.95
C ILE A 100 -11.30 2.21 -4.78
N TYR A 101 -11.59 3.10 -5.72
CA TYR A 101 -11.15 4.49 -5.79
C TYR A 101 -11.97 5.46 -4.90
N ASN A 102 -13.14 5.05 -4.37
CA ASN A 102 -13.99 5.89 -3.52
C ASN A 102 -14.62 5.13 -2.34
N ARG A 103 -13.91 5.09 -1.20
CA ARG A 103 -14.34 4.35 0.02
C ARG A 103 -15.12 5.19 1.02
N ALA A 104 -15.89 6.16 0.54
CA ALA A 104 -16.83 6.93 1.37
C ALA A 104 -18.01 6.05 1.87
N SER A 105 -18.25 4.90 1.25
CA SER A 105 -19.46 4.07 1.43
C SER A 105 -19.38 2.98 2.52
N ASP A 106 -18.26 2.79 3.22
CA ASP A 106 -18.09 1.78 4.31
C ASP A 106 -18.90 2.09 5.60
N ASN A 107 -20.13 2.59 5.47
CA ASN A 107 -21.04 2.82 6.58
C ASN A 107 -21.91 1.57 6.83
N SER A 108 -21.70 0.90 7.96
CA SER A 108 -22.45 -0.29 8.37
C SER A 108 -23.95 -0.04 8.64
N GLY A 109 -24.36 1.23 8.80
CA GLY A 109 -25.77 1.62 8.91
C GLY A 109 -26.48 1.86 7.57
N SER A 110 -25.81 1.65 6.43
CA SER A 110 -26.42 1.82 5.10
C SER A 110 -27.29 0.62 4.71
N GLU A 111 -28.46 0.86 4.11
CA GLU A 111 -29.28 -0.18 3.47
C GLU A 111 -28.51 -0.96 2.39
N LEU A 112 -27.49 -0.33 1.79
CA LEU A 112 -26.62 -0.96 0.80
C LEU A 112 -25.50 -1.82 1.40
N TYR A 113 -25.33 -1.86 2.73
CA TYR A 113 -24.19 -2.55 3.39
C TYR A 113 -24.06 -4.02 2.98
N GLY A 114 -25.18 -4.72 2.75
CA GLY A 114 -25.17 -6.10 2.24
C GLY A 114 -24.50 -6.23 0.87
N PHE A 115 -24.84 -5.35 -0.08
CA PHE A 115 -24.23 -5.30 -1.40
C PHE A 115 -22.76 -4.89 -1.34
N ILE A 116 -22.43 -3.90 -0.50
CA ILE A 116 -21.05 -3.41 -0.31
C ILE A 116 -20.15 -4.56 0.21
N ARG A 117 -20.61 -5.32 1.21
CA ARG A 117 -19.85 -6.45 1.77
C ARG A 117 -19.64 -7.56 0.74
N GLN A 118 -20.70 -7.99 0.05
CA GLN A 118 -20.60 -9.01 -1.02
C GLN A 118 -19.66 -8.58 -2.15
N SER A 119 -19.75 -7.32 -2.56
CA SER A 119 -18.91 -6.73 -3.60
C SER A 119 -17.43 -6.72 -3.21
N ARG A 120 -17.14 -6.33 -1.97
CA ARG A 120 -15.78 -6.41 -1.39
C ARG A 120 -15.28 -7.86 -1.38
N GLU A 121 -16.09 -8.81 -0.93
CA GLU A 121 -15.73 -10.25 -0.90
C GLU A 121 -15.42 -10.79 -2.32
N ILE A 122 -16.19 -10.41 -3.35
CA ILE A 122 -15.94 -10.80 -4.76
C ILE A 122 -14.60 -10.23 -5.27
N ILE A 123 -14.32 -8.96 -4.98
CA ILE A 123 -13.08 -8.28 -5.40
C ILE A 123 -11.88 -8.88 -4.64
N GLU A 124 -11.96 -9.09 -3.33
CA GLU A 124 -10.89 -9.73 -2.54
C GLU A 124 -10.61 -11.15 -3.01
N ASN A 125 -11.64 -11.96 -3.26
CA ASN A 125 -11.48 -13.30 -3.82
C ASN A 125 -10.85 -13.25 -5.21
N THR A 126 -11.15 -12.24 -6.04
CA THR A 126 -10.53 -12.08 -7.35
C THR A 126 -9.04 -11.76 -7.26
N LEU A 127 -8.66 -10.86 -6.35
CA LEU A 127 -7.27 -10.44 -6.15
C LEU A 127 -6.38 -11.44 -5.39
N GLN A 128 -6.99 -12.36 -4.63
CA GLN A 128 -6.27 -13.33 -3.79
C GLN A 128 -6.39 -14.79 -4.27
N ARG A 129 -7.59 -15.24 -4.67
CA ARG A 129 -7.85 -16.62 -5.11
C ARG A 129 -7.79 -16.75 -6.63
N ASN A 130 -8.35 -15.78 -7.36
CA ASN A 130 -8.38 -15.80 -8.83
C ASN A 130 -7.27 -14.94 -9.47
N TRP A 131 -6.15 -14.79 -8.76
CA TRP A 131 -5.07 -13.88 -9.13
C TRP A 131 -4.45 -14.18 -10.51
N TYR A 132 -4.36 -15.46 -10.89
CA TYR A 132 -3.82 -15.87 -12.19
C TYR A 132 -4.77 -15.50 -13.32
N TRP A 133 -6.07 -15.75 -13.13
CA TRP A 133 -7.10 -15.29 -14.04
C TRP A 133 -7.10 -13.77 -14.15
N TYR A 134 -7.00 -13.04 -13.03
CA TYR A 134 -6.93 -11.58 -13.00
C TYR A 134 -5.75 -11.05 -13.83
N LEU A 135 -4.53 -11.57 -13.64
CA LEU A 135 -3.36 -11.13 -14.43
C LEU A 135 -3.48 -11.51 -15.91
N LYS A 136 -4.16 -12.60 -16.25
CA LYS A 136 -4.43 -13.01 -17.64
C LYS A 136 -5.48 -12.14 -18.32
N GLN A 137 -6.48 -11.68 -17.57
CA GLN A 137 -7.57 -10.83 -18.06
C GLN A 137 -7.34 -9.33 -17.82
N ILE A 138 -6.13 -8.94 -17.41
CA ILE A 138 -5.77 -7.57 -17.04
C ILE A 138 -6.10 -6.53 -18.13
N GLY A 139 -6.07 -6.97 -19.39
CA GLY A 139 -6.39 -6.14 -20.56
C GLY A 139 -7.87 -5.84 -20.74
N ASN A 140 -8.76 -6.44 -19.93
CA ASN A 140 -10.19 -6.13 -19.88
C ASN A 140 -10.54 -5.18 -18.74
N PHE A 141 -9.55 -4.68 -17.98
CA PHE A 141 -9.78 -3.82 -16.81
C PHE A 141 -9.42 -2.37 -17.09
N VAL A 142 -10.24 -1.46 -16.59
CA VAL A 142 -10.05 0.00 -16.68
C VAL A 142 -9.72 0.53 -15.28
N TYR A 143 -8.76 1.43 -15.22
CA TYR A 143 -8.23 1.99 -13.98
C TYR A 143 -8.33 3.53 -14.01
N SER A 144 -8.85 4.12 -12.93
CA SER A 144 -8.96 5.56 -12.72
C SER A 144 -7.74 6.12 -11.99
N ILE A 145 -7.21 7.28 -12.39
CA ILE A 145 -6.19 8.01 -11.63
C ILE A 145 -6.65 8.24 -10.18
N ASN A 146 -5.92 7.71 -9.20
CA ASN A 146 -6.30 7.75 -7.79
C ASN A 146 -5.11 8.13 -6.88
N PRO A 147 -4.85 9.43 -6.70
CA PRO A 147 -3.80 9.91 -5.82
C PRO A 147 -4.31 10.23 -4.39
N TYR A 148 -5.61 10.10 -4.12
CA TYR A 148 -6.24 10.41 -2.82
C TYR A 148 -6.55 9.19 -1.94
N ASN A 149 -6.86 8.05 -2.57
CA ASN A 149 -7.31 6.80 -1.94
C ASN A 149 -8.40 6.98 -0.87
N ASP A 150 -8.06 6.73 0.40
CA ASP A 150 -8.98 6.62 1.53
C ASP A 150 -9.05 7.89 2.38
N ARG A 151 -8.16 8.86 2.13
CA ARG A 151 -8.07 10.08 2.94
C ARG A 151 -8.85 11.26 2.37
N TYR A 152 -9.04 11.34 1.05
CA TYR A 152 -9.75 12.47 0.39
C TYR A 152 -9.24 13.88 0.76
N ILE A 153 -8.01 14.00 1.23
CA ILE A 153 -7.36 15.28 1.54
C ILE A 153 -6.83 15.88 0.23
N GLU A 154 -7.42 16.97 -0.27
CA GLU A 154 -6.83 17.74 -1.36
C GLU A 154 -5.57 18.46 -0.84
N THR A 155 -4.45 18.25 -1.55
CA THR A 155 -3.24 19.06 -1.36
C THR A 155 -2.86 19.67 -2.71
N SER A 156 -2.15 20.79 -2.68
CA SER A 156 -1.60 21.42 -3.89
C SER A 156 -0.73 20.47 -4.72
N GLN A 157 -0.06 19.50 -4.09
CA GLN A 157 0.68 18.46 -4.82
C GLN A 157 -0.26 17.46 -5.48
N THR A 158 -1.30 17.01 -4.77
CA THR A 158 -2.23 16.01 -5.31
C THR A 158 -2.97 16.56 -6.55
N LYS A 159 -3.37 17.84 -6.51
CA LYS A 159 -3.97 18.53 -7.66
C LYS A 159 -3.03 18.56 -8.88
N LYS A 160 -1.74 18.90 -8.66
CA LYS A 160 -0.71 18.86 -9.71
C LYS A 160 -0.56 17.48 -10.31
N THR A 161 -0.43 16.43 -9.49
CA THR A 161 -0.28 15.05 -9.96
C THR A 161 -1.46 14.60 -10.84
N ILE A 162 -2.70 15.03 -10.57
CA ILE A 162 -3.85 14.75 -11.46
C ILE A 162 -3.70 15.49 -12.78
N GLN A 163 -3.36 16.77 -12.76
CA GLN A 163 -3.19 17.58 -13.96
C GLN A 163 -2.07 17.04 -14.85
N SER A 164 -0.94 16.63 -14.26
CA SER A 164 0.16 15.96 -14.97
C SER A 164 -0.28 14.61 -15.55
N ALA A 165 -0.94 13.75 -14.75
CA ALA A 165 -1.42 12.44 -15.21
C ALA A 165 -2.46 12.55 -16.34
N GLN A 166 -3.39 13.51 -16.24
CA GLN A 166 -4.40 13.78 -17.26
C GLN A 166 -3.77 14.24 -18.58
N LYS A 167 -2.68 15.02 -18.52
CA LYS A 167 -1.95 15.50 -19.69
C LYS A 167 -1.08 14.41 -20.33
N ASP A 168 -0.39 13.63 -19.51
CA ASP A 168 0.62 12.66 -19.97
C ASP A 168 0.00 11.33 -20.42
N ILE A 169 -1.16 10.95 -19.86
CA ILE A 169 -1.78 9.63 -20.03
C ILE A 169 -3.30 9.75 -20.21
N GLY A 170 -3.96 10.48 -19.31
CA GLY A 170 -5.42 10.55 -19.19
C GLY A 170 -5.92 10.20 -17.78
N ILE A 171 -7.22 10.42 -17.54
CA ILE A 171 -7.90 10.06 -16.29
C ILE A 171 -8.11 8.53 -16.18
N LEU A 172 -8.37 7.90 -17.33
CA LEU A 172 -8.57 6.46 -17.46
C LEU A 172 -7.35 5.81 -18.11
N TYR A 173 -6.98 4.63 -17.62
CA TYR A 173 -5.91 3.81 -18.17
C TYR A 173 -6.36 2.37 -18.37
N LYS A 174 -5.88 1.73 -19.45
CA LYS A 174 -6.14 0.32 -19.80
C LYS A 174 -4.84 -0.31 -20.29
N ILE A 175 -4.49 -1.46 -19.72
CA ILE A 175 -3.30 -2.23 -20.14
C ILE A 175 -3.62 -2.89 -21.48
N LYS A 176 -2.90 -2.52 -22.56
CA LYS A 176 -3.21 -3.02 -23.91
C LYS A 176 -2.75 -4.45 -24.18
N ASP A 177 -1.63 -4.84 -23.57
CA ASP A 177 -1.01 -6.16 -23.72
C ASP A 177 -1.04 -6.86 -22.37
N ALA A 178 -1.83 -7.93 -22.29
CA ALA A 178 -2.03 -8.70 -21.06
C ALA A 178 -0.87 -9.67 -20.74
N MET A 179 0.19 -9.70 -21.55
CA MET A 179 1.35 -10.56 -21.32
C MET A 179 2.38 -9.87 -20.41
N PRO A 180 2.70 -10.41 -19.23
CA PRO A 180 3.75 -9.85 -18.37
C PRO A 180 5.13 -9.92 -19.04
N LYS A 181 5.93 -8.85 -18.94
CA LYS A 181 7.20 -8.70 -19.66
C LYS A 181 8.44 -8.77 -18.76
N ASP A 182 8.33 -8.31 -17.52
CA ASP A 182 9.42 -8.34 -16.54
C ASP A 182 8.85 -8.47 -15.11
N ILE A 183 9.70 -8.78 -14.15
CA ILE A 183 9.36 -8.90 -12.73
C ILE A 183 10.56 -8.55 -11.85
N ILE A 184 10.32 -7.72 -10.83
CA ILE A 184 11.27 -7.55 -9.72
C ILE A 184 10.70 -8.16 -8.45
N GLU A 185 11.56 -8.86 -7.72
CA GLU A 185 11.32 -9.37 -6.38
C GLU A 185 12.08 -8.50 -5.39
N LEU A 186 11.37 -7.99 -4.39
CA LEU A 186 11.90 -7.13 -3.33
C LEU A 186 11.69 -7.79 -1.95
N PRO A 187 12.62 -7.57 -1.01
CA PRO A 187 12.42 -8.01 0.37
C PRO A 187 11.20 -7.33 0.98
N TYR A 188 10.53 -8.03 1.89
CA TYR A 188 9.44 -7.46 2.68
C TYR A 188 9.92 -6.27 3.51
N ASN A 189 10.92 -6.46 4.39
CA ASN A 189 11.54 -5.35 5.10
C ASN A 189 12.85 -4.96 4.40
N PRO A 190 12.93 -3.80 3.74
CA PRO A 190 14.14 -3.31 3.08
C PRO A 190 15.05 -2.45 3.99
N ILE A 191 14.71 -2.32 5.29
CA ILE A 191 15.43 -1.48 6.26
C ILE A 191 16.40 -2.35 7.08
N SER A 192 17.68 -2.00 7.08
CA SER A 192 18.69 -2.70 7.90
C SER A 192 18.56 -2.33 9.39
N SER A 193 19.24 -3.09 10.27
CA SER A 193 19.31 -2.75 11.70
C SER A 193 19.96 -1.38 11.94
N ASP A 194 20.98 -1.03 11.17
CA ASP A 194 21.69 0.26 11.31
C ASP A 194 20.82 1.41 10.81
N GLU A 195 20.15 1.24 9.66
CA GLU A 195 19.19 2.22 9.13
C GLU A 195 17.99 2.42 10.07
N LEU A 196 17.50 1.35 10.71
CA LEU A 196 16.45 1.45 11.73
C LEU A 196 16.92 2.30 12.92
N LYS A 197 18.16 2.11 13.37
CA LYS A 197 18.76 2.90 14.46
C LYS A 197 18.88 4.38 14.08
N GLU A 198 19.32 4.68 12.86
CA GLU A 198 19.37 6.06 12.32
C GLU A 198 17.98 6.70 12.24
N ILE A 199 16.96 5.97 11.74
CA ILE A 199 15.58 6.46 11.65
C ILE A 199 15.02 6.79 13.05
N VAL A 200 15.20 5.88 14.02
CA VAL A 200 14.75 6.10 15.41
C VAL A 200 15.44 7.31 16.04
N ALA A 201 16.78 7.40 15.93
CA ALA A 201 17.53 8.52 16.47
C ALA A 201 17.12 9.86 15.84
N LYS A 202 16.96 9.90 14.51
CA LYS A 202 16.50 11.08 13.78
C LYS A 202 15.11 11.53 14.25
N LYS A 203 14.15 10.60 14.35
CA LYS A 203 12.78 10.90 14.76
C LYS A 203 12.67 11.46 16.18
N ILE A 204 13.49 10.94 17.10
CA ILE A 204 13.55 11.47 18.47
C ILE A 204 14.12 12.88 18.48
N ASN A 205 15.18 13.16 17.72
CA ASN A 205 15.73 14.51 17.57
C ASN A 205 14.69 15.50 16.99
N GLU A 206 13.96 15.11 15.94
CA GLU A 206 12.88 15.92 15.36
C GLU A 206 11.76 16.22 16.38
N SER A 207 11.39 15.24 17.23
CA SER A 207 10.40 15.43 18.30
C SER A 207 10.88 16.38 19.41
N ILE A 208 12.18 16.36 19.74
CA ILE A 208 12.78 17.27 20.72
C ILE A 208 12.79 18.70 20.19
N ASP A 209 13.28 18.92 18.96
CA ASP A 209 13.33 20.27 18.38
C ASP A 209 11.93 20.90 18.26
N SER A 210 10.87 20.10 18.04
CA SER A 210 9.47 20.57 18.11
C SER A 210 9.10 20.99 19.53
N LYS A 211 9.25 20.12 20.53
CA LYS A 211 8.86 20.43 21.92
C LYS A 211 9.59 21.65 22.49
N VAL A 212 10.83 21.88 22.09
CA VAL A 212 11.61 23.06 22.48
C VAL A 212 11.11 24.33 21.78
N GLN A 213 10.65 24.24 20.52
CA GLN A 213 9.96 25.34 19.83
C GLN A 213 8.60 25.66 20.45
N ASP A 214 7.84 24.63 20.84
CA ASP A 214 6.53 24.78 21.49
C ASP A 214 6.69 25.49 22.85
N GLN A 215 7.57 24.99 23.73
CA GLN A 215 7.88 25.61 25.03
C GLN A 215 8.40 27.05 24.91
N PHE A 216 9.16 27.36 23.87
CA PHE A 216 9.62 28.72 23.60
C PHE A 216 8.49 29.63 23.12
N SER A 217 7.51 29.09 22.40
CA SER A 217 6.32 29.82 21.94
C SER A 217 5.41 30.13 23.13
N ASP A 218 5.10 29.14 23.97
CA ASP A 218 4.32 29.31 25.21
C ASP A 218 4.93 30.39 26.11
N TYR A 219 6.26 30.33 26.34
CA TYR A 219 6.99 31.33 27.13
C TYR A 219 6.95 32.76 26.55
N LEU A 220 6.82 32.89 25.23
CA LEU A 220 6.62 34.19 24.58
C LEU A 220 5.18 34.67 24.72
N GLU A 221 4.18 33.79 24.59
CA GLU A 221 2.76 34.12 24.78
C GLU A 221 2.48 34.56 26.22
N ASP A 222 2.92 33.80 27.23
CA ASP A 222 2.79 34.15 28.66
C ASP A 222 3.34 35.56 28.96
N ARG A 223 4.51 35.90 28.38
CA ARG A 223 5.14 37.22 28.59
C ARG A 223 4.50 38.35 27.79
N ILE A 224 3.85 38.03 26.66
CA ILE A 224 3.02 39.00 25.93
C ILE A 224 1.77 39.31 26.77
N ASP A 225 1.12 38.31 27.36
CA ASP A 225 -0.04 38.48 28.25
C ASP A 225 0.32 39.25 29.55
N GLU A 226 1.42 38.91 30.24
CA GLU A 226 1.91 39.69 31.40
C GLU A 226 2.17 41.17 31.04
N SER A 227 2.56 41.45 29.79
CA SER A 227 2.81 42.81 29.31
C SER A 227 1.55 43.56 28.84
N SER A 228 0.41 42.88 28.66
CA SER A 228 -0.76 43.40 27.94
C SER A 228 -2.06 43.36 28.75
N LYS A 229 -2.22 44.34 29.66
CA LYS A 229 -3.56 44.82 30.09
C LYS A 229 -4.32 45.56 28.97
N LEU A 230 -4.21 45.11 27.72
CA LEU A 230 -4.80 45.71 26.53
C LEU A 230 -5.13 44.61 25.50
N LYS A 231 -6.41 44.49 25.14
CA LYS A 231 -6.89 43.54 24.13
C LYS A 231 -6.28 43.85 22.76
N ILE A 232 -5.72 42.83 22.10
CA ILE A 232 -5.25 42.86 20.72
C ILE A 232 -5.80 41.58 20.04
N ASP A 233 -6.44 41.71 18.88
CA ASP A 233 -7.32 40.65 18.33
C ASP A 233 -6.77 39.96 17.06
N THR A 234 -5.56 40.32 16.56
CA THR A 234 -4.98 39.66 15.36
C THR A 234 -3.44 39.57 15.31
N ASN A 235 -2.94 38.50 14.67
CA ASN A 235 -1.50 38.24 14.41
C ASN A 235 -0.76 39.35 13.62
N SER A 236 -1.48 40.15 12.84
CA SER A 236 -0.91 41.28 12.10
C SER A 236 -0.39 42.38 13.04
N GLU A 237 -1.13 42.63 14.11
CA GLU A 237 -0.84 43.69 15.08
C GLU A 237 0.32 43.28 16.00
N ILE A 238 0.40 42.01 16.40
CA ILE A 238 1.52 41.45 17.17
C ILE A 238 2.88 41.75 16.51
N THR A 239 2.99 41.51 15.20
CA THR A 239 4.24 41.72 14.45
C THR A 239 4.67 43.20 14.40
N ASN A 240 3.71 44.12 14.35
CA ASN A 240 3.98 45.56 14.35
C ASN A 240 4.20 46.11 15.77
N PHE A 241 3.51 45.55 16.77
CA PHE A 241 3.69 45.89 18.18
C PHE A 241 5.08 45.49 18.69
N LEU A 242 5.54 44.27 18.38
CA LEU A 242 6.88 43.79 18.72
C LEU A 242 7.98 44.67 18.12
N LYS A 243 7.83 45.09 16.85
CA LYS A 243 8.74 46.06 16.20
C LYS A 243 8.70 47.46 16.84
N SER A 244 7.60 47.82 17.51
CA SER A 244 7.39 49.17 18.08
C SER A 244 7.95 49.33 19.50
N LYS A 245 8.07 48.24 20.28
CA LYS A 245 8.42 48.30 21.71
C LYS A 245 9.62 47.47 22.17
N ILE A 246 10.05 46.44 21.44
CA ILE A 246 11.26 45.68 21.81
C ILE A 246 12.43 46.25 21.01
N ASN A 247 13.41 46.81 21.71
CA ASN A 247 14.67 47.22 21.08
C ASN A 247 15.30 45.99 20.40
N LEU A 248 15.75 46.15 19.15
CA LEU A 248 16.37 45.08 18.37
C LEU A 248 17.52 44.39 19.14
N ASN A 249 18.22 45.11 20.02
CA ASN A 249 19.26 44.56 20.88
C ASN A 249 18.74 43.69 22.03
N ASP A 250 17.54 43.96 22.55
CA ASP A 250 16.94 43.14 23.61
C ASP A 250 16.26 41.88 23.04
N ALA A 251 15.67 42.00 21.84
CA ALA A 251 15.26 40.82 21.05
C ALA A 251 16.47 39.93 20.70
N LYS A 252 17.60 40.52 20.27
CA LYS A 252 18.86 39.79 20.06
C LYS A 252 19.37 39.15 21.34
N LYS A 253 19.40 39.85 22.47
CA LYS A 253 19.80 39.28 23.77
C LYS A 253 18.88 38.15 24.23
N LEU A 254 17.58 38.20 23.92
CA LEU A 254 16.65 37.10 24.18
C LEU A 254 16.96 35.87 23.32
N ILE A 255 17.21 36.06 22.02
CA ILE A 255 17.61 34.98 21.08
C ILE A 255 19.00 34.41 21.43
N GLU A 256 19.91 35.26 21.90
CA GLU A 256 21.27 34.91 22.31
C GLU A 256 21.27 34.20 23.68
N ASN A 257 20.45 34.65 24.64
CA ASN A 257 20.20 33.89 25.88
C ASN A 257 19.48 32.57 25.60
N TYR A 258 18.53 32.51 24.66
CA TYR A 258 17.91 31.25 24.24
C TYR A 258 18.96 30.30 23.65
N SER A 259 19.80 30.77 22.74
CA SER A 259 20.90 29.98 22.15
C SER A 259 21.92 29.52 23.20
N ASN A 260 22.25 30.38 24.17
CA ASN A 260 23.19 30.07 25.25
C ASN A 260 22.59 29.18 26.35
N ASN A 261 21.29 29.30 26.64
CA ASN A 261 20.60 28.44 27.63
C ASN A 261 20.19 27.09 27.04
N LYS A 262 19.87 27.00 25.73
CA LYS A 262 19.77 25.73 24.99
C LYS A 262 21.03 24.90 25.21
N ASN A 263 22.19 25.54 25.07
CA ASN A 263 23.50 24.92 25.34
C ASN A 263 23.81 24.62 26.82
N LYS A 264 22.99 25.06 27.79
CA LYS A 264 23.32 24.98 29.23
C LYS A 264 22.31 24.20 30.07
N PHE A 265 21.04 24.11 29.65
CA PHE A 265 20.00 23.35 30.34
C PHE A 265 19.76 21.95 29.72
N GLU A 266 19.98 21.75 28.41
CA GLU A 266 19.57 20.51 27.72
C GLU A 266 20.67 19.42 27.66
N ILE A 267 21.95 19.79 27.71
CA ILE A 267 23.03 18.94 27.15
C ILE A 267 23.33 17.65 27.95
N SER A 268 23.16 17.59 29.28
CA SER A 268 23.52 16.37 30.04
C SER A 268 22.36 15.39 30.23
N ASN A 269 21.27 15.83 30.87
CA ASN A 269 20.22 14.93 31.34
C ASN A 269 19.23 14.57 30.23
N GLN A 270 18.87 15.53 29.36
CA GLN A 270 17.94 15.30 28.27
C GLN A 270 18.56 14.35 27.24
N TYR A 271 19.82 14.56 26.84
CA TYR A 271 20.55 13.63 25.96
C TYR A 271 20.66 12.20 26.53
N GLN A 272 20.81 12.02 27.84
CA GLN A 272 20.82 10.69 28.46
C GLN A 272 19.44 10.02 28.37
N ILE A 273 18.37 10.72 28.75
CA ILE A 273 16.97 10.23 28.65
C ILE A 273 16.61 9.93 27.19
N ASN A 274 17.02 10.77 26.24
CA ASN A 274 16.76 10.60 24.81
C ASN A 274 17.50 9.39 24.23
N ASN A 275 18.76 9.15 24.65
CA ASN A 275 19.49 7.93 24.31
C ASN A 275 18.82 6.68 24.91
N GLU A 276 18.30 6.76 26.14
CA GLU A 276 17.55 5.65 26.74
C GLU A 276 16.26 5.34 25.99
N ILE A 277 15.43 6.35 25.69
CA ILE A 277 14.19 6.19 24.89
C ILE A 277 14.51 5.68 23.48
N SER A 278 15.56 6.20 22.84
CA SER A 278 16.03 5.75 21.52
C SER A 278 16.42 4.28 21.53
N ASN A 279 17.26 3.87 22.49
CA ASN A 279 17.64 2.47 22.66
C ASN A 279 16.43 1.59 23.00
N LYS A 280 15.48 2.06 23.82
CA LYS A 280 14.24 1.36 24.17
C LYS A 280 13.38 1.12 22.93
N ILE A 281 13.09 2.16 22.14
CA ILE A 281 12.31 2.06 20.90
C ILE A 281 13.03 1.18 19.87
N PHE A 282 14.32 1.40 19.62
CA PHE A 282 15.13 0.60 18.71
C PHE A 282 15.08 -0.89 19.09
N ASN A 283 15.35 -1.23 20.36
CA ASN A 283 15.34 -2.61 20.83
C ASN A 283 13.96 -3.25 20.67
N LEU A 284 12.87 -2.52 20.94
CA LEU A 284 11.51 -3.02 20.75
C LEU A 284 11.20 -3.32 19.28
N LEU A 285 11.54 -2.41 18.37
CA LEU A 285 11.31 -2.61 16.93
C LEU A 285 12.17 -3.73 16.36
N ASN A 286 13.46 -3.78 16.74
CA ASN A 286 14.43 -4.74 16.21
C ASN A 286 14.21 -6.16 16.76
N THR A 287 13.87 -6.31 18.05
CA THR A 287 13.75 -7.63 18.70
C THR A 287 12.32 -8.14 18.87
N LYS A 288 11.32 -7.24 18.99
CA LYS A 288 9.92 -7.63 19.27
C LYS A 288 8.95 -7.29 18.13
N GLY A 289 9.18 -6.27 17.32
CA GLY A 289 8.27 -5.88 16.24
C GLY A 289 7.92 -7.03 15.28
N SER A 290 8.92 -7.83 14.91
CA SER A 290 8.75 -9.04 14.09
C SER A 290 8.10 -10.23 14.82
N SER A 291 8.11 -10.27 16.16
CA SER A 291 7.49 -11.36 16.94
C SER A 291 5.96 -11.28 17.00
N PHE A 292 5.39 -10.14 16.58
CA PHE A 292 3.94 -9.93 16.45
C PHE A 292 3.46 -9.91 14.98
N ASP A 293 4.36 -10.07 14.01
CA ASP A 293 3.99 -10.25 12.60
C ASP A 293 3.34 -11.64 12.43
N ASN A 294 2.16 -11.68 11.82
CA ASN A 294 1.36 -12.89 11.60
C ASN A 294 1.80 -13.67 10.36
N TYR A 295 2.54 -13.05 9.44
CA TYR A 295 2.96 -13.69 8.19
C TYR A 295 4.46 -14.02 8.20
N SER A 296 4.81 -15.18 7.67
CA SER A 296 6.18 -15.60 7.38
C SER A 296 6.45 -15.62 5.86
N SER A 297 7.72 -15.80 5.47
CA SER A 297 8.14 -15.94 4.06
C SER A 297 7.63 -14.85 3.09
N LYS A 298 7.47 -13.62 3.61
CA LYS A 298 6.91 -12.47 2.89
C LYS A 298 7.83 -12.03 1.73
N LYS A 299 7.28 -11.99 0.52
CA LYS A 299 7.92 -11.53 -0.72
C LYS A 299 7.05 -10.50 -1.41
N ILE A 300 7.64 -9.42 -1.90
CA ILE A 300 6.95 -8.40 -2.68
C ILE A 300 7.43 -8.51 -4.12
N PHE A 301 6.49 -8.63 -5.06
CA PHE A 301 6.77 -8.61 -6.48
C PHE A 301 6.16 -7.36 -7.11
N TYR A 302 6.84 -6.81 -8.10
CA TYR A 302 6.23 -5.90 -9.07
C TYR A 302 6.32 -6.54 -10.46
N VAL A 303 5.16 -6.69 -11.09
CA VAL A 303 4.96 -7.34 -12.40
C VAL A 303 4.82 -6.26 -13.46
N ALA A 304 5.65 -6.29 -14.50
CA ALA A 304 5.66 -5.29 -15.56
C ALA A 304 4.84 -5.74 -16.78
N TYR A 305 4.10 -4.82 -17.40
CA TYR A 305 3.45 -5.00 -18.70
C TYR A 305 4.12 -4.20 -19.82
N ASP A 306 4.86 -3.17 -19.44
CA ASP A 306 5.89 -2.49 -20.23
C ASP A 306 6.89 -1.86 -19.25
N HIS A 307 7.86 -1.08 -19.72
CA HIS A 307 8.86 -0.50 -18.81
C HIS A 307 8.26 0.51 -17.82
N LYS A 308 7.16 1.21 -18.12
CA LYS A 308 6.49 2.16 -17.23
C LYS A 308 5.37 1.55 -16.40
N THR A 309 4.73 0.48 -16.87
CA THR A 309 3.47 -0.04 -16.30
C THR A 309 3.68 -1.25 -15.40
N TRP A 310 3.41 -1.11 -14.10
CA TRP A 310 3.67 -2.14 -13.09
C TRP A 310 2.49 -2.39 -12.14
N ILE A 311 2.33 -3.65 -11.69
CA ILE A 311 1.34 -4.06 -10.67
C ILE A 311 2.07 -4.70 -9.49
N ARG A 312 1.66 -4.36 -8.26
CA ARG A 312 2.24 -4.93 -7.03
C ARG A 312 1.50 -6.20 -6.61
N VAL A 313 2.27 -7.23 -6.31
CA VAL A 313 1.79 -8.53 -5.79
C VAL A 313 2.57 -8.85 -4.51
N ILE A 314 1.92 -9.42 -3.51
CA ILE A 314 2.58 -9.95 -2.31
C ILE A 314 2.32 -11.45 -2.19
N VAL A 315 3.35 -12.23 -1.89
CA VAL A 315 3.26 -13.65 -1.51
C VAL A 315 3.74 -13.78 -0.06
N TYR A 316 3.04 -14.56 0.74
CA TYR A 316 3.33 -14.73 2.17
C TYR A 316 2.74 -16.04 2.69
N THR A 317 3.16 -16.48 3.87
CA THR A 317 2.58 -17.64 4.56
C THR A 317 1.85 -17.19 5.81
N GLU A 318 0.58 -17.58 5.96
CA GLU A 318 -0.21 -17.38 7.19
C GLU A 318 -0.72 -18.74 7.66
N ASN A 319 -0.51 -19.10 8.95
CA ASN A 319 -0.95 -20.38 9.52
C ASN A 319 -0.50 -21.61 8.70
N ASN A 320 0.76 -21.61 8.24
CA ASN A 320 1.36 -22.61 7.34
C ASN A 320 0.73 -22.73 5.94
N VAL A 321 -0.20 -21.85 5.58
CA VAL A 321 -0.80 -21.79 4.23
C VAL A 321 -0.15 -20.65 3.45
N LYS A 322 0.43 -20.97 2.28
CA LYS A 322 0.88 -19.94 1.33
C LYS A 322 -0.32 -19.18 0.78
N LYS A 323 -0.18 -17.87 0.70
CA LYS A 323 -1.16 -16.91 0.21
C LYS A 323 -0.50 -15.94 -0.74
N ILE A 324 -1.32 -15.38 -1.62
CA ILE A 324 -0.95 -14.35 -2.57
C ILE A 324 -2.05 -13.29 -2.58
N SER A 325 -1.67 -12.03 -2.77
CA SER A 325 -2.62 -10.94 -2.94
C SER A 325 -2.08 -9.95 -3.96
N ILE A 326 -2.89 -9.65 -4.97
CA ILE A 326 -2.65 -8.54 -5.88
C ILE A 326 -3.19 -7.27 -5.21
N ASN A 327 -2.45 -6.17 -5.33
CA ASN A 327 -2.97 -4.84 -5.01
C ASN A 327 -3.64 -4.28 -6.29
N PRO A 328 -4.88 -3.78 -6.22
CA PRO A 328 -5.69 -3.40 -7.39
C PRO A 328 -5.27 -2.05 -8.01
N ASP A 329 -4.00 -1.67 -7.85
CA ASP A 329 -3.43 -0.44 -8.38
C ASP A 329 -2.38 -0.77 -9.45
N VAL A 330 -2.46 -0.03 -10.55
CA VAL A 330 -1.42 0.06 -11.59
C VAL A 330 -0.58 1.29 -11.32
N TYR A 331 0.74 1.10 -11.26
CA TYR A 331 1.72 2.16 -11.13
C TYR A 331 2.27 2.50 -12.51
N ILE A 332 2.17 3.76 -12.93
CA ILE A 332 2.81 4.26 -14.16
C ILE A 332 4.02 5.12 -13.78
N LEU A 333 5.19 4.63 -14.15
CA LEU A 333 6.49 5.24 -13.86
C LEU A 333 6.85 6.21 -14.99
N ASN A 334 6.17 7.35 -15.00
CA ASN A 334 6.10 8.29 -16.12
C ASN A 334 7.46 8.66 -16.73
N GLN A 335 8.45 8.94 -15.88
CA GLN A 335 9.78 9.41 -16.27
C GLN A 335 10.79 8.28 -16.57
N SER A 336 10.39 7.01 -16.43
CA SER A 336 11.26 5.88 -16.72
C SER A 336 11.35 5.59 -18.22
N ASN A 337 12.54 5.26 -18.70
CA ASN A 337 12.81 4.88 -20.10
C ASN A 337 13.32 3.44 -20.24
N SER A 338 13.43 2.68 -19.14
CA SER A 338 13.87 1.29 -19.16
C SER A 338 13.37 0.49 -17.95
N TYR A 339 13.37 -0.84 -18.05
CA TYR A 339 12.99 -1.70 -16.92
C TYR A 339 13.91 -1.48 -15.70
N GLU A 340 15.21 -1.25 -15.90
CA GLU A 340 16.14 -1.02 -14.78
C GLU A 340 15.90 0.32 -14.08
N GLN A 341 15.62 1.40 -14.82
CA GLN A 341 15.22 2.69 -14.20
C GLN A 341 13.94 2.52 -13.36
N SER A 342 12.98 1.76 -13.87
CA SER A 342 11.75 1.43 -13.16
C SER A 342 11.98 0.59 -11.91
N LYS A 343 12.87 -0.41 -11.97
CA LYS A 343 13.26 -1.23 -10.82
C LYS A 343 13.87 -0.37 -9.70
N GLU A 344 14.70 0.61 -10.02
CA GLU A 344 15.24 1.54 -9.02
C GLU A 344 14.15 2.45 -8.40
N ILE A 345 13.23 2.97 -9.22
CA ILE A 345 12.08 3.75 -8.70
C ILE A 345 11.23 2.88 -7.76
N LEU A 346 10.98 1.61 -8.10
CA LEU A 346 10.19 0.68 -7.29
C LEU A 346 10.91 0.22 -6.02
N LYS A 347 12.24 0.04 -6.06
CA LYS A 347 13.07 -0.15 -4.85
C LYS A 347 12.94 1.03 -3.90
N LYS A 348 13.07 2.26 -4.42
CA LYS A 348 12.90 3.51 -3.65
C LYS A 348 11.49 3.63 -3.07
N LEU A 349 10.46 3.37 -3.87
CA LEU A 349 9.06 3.37 -3.42
C LEU A 349 8.84 2.36 -2.30
N ASN A 350 9.22 1.11 -2.51
CA ASN A 350 9.05 0.05 -1.51
C ASN A 350 9.75 0.43 -0.20
N LYS A 351 11.00 0.89 -0.26
CA LYS A 351 11.74 1.36 0.93
C LYS A 351 11.03 2.51 1.64
N GLN A 352 10.58 3.52 0.90
CA GLN A 352 9.92 4.69 1.48
C GLN A 352 8.60 4.30 2.18
N ILE A 353 7.83 3.36 1.65
CA ILE A 353 6.60 2.85 2.30
C ILE A 353 6.89 2.28 3.69
N PHE A 354 7.98 1.52 3.85
CA PHE A 354 8.38 1.00 5.16
C PHE A 354 8.91 2.09 6.09
N ILE A 355 9.60 3.10 5.56
CA ILE A 355 10.02 4.28 6.34
C ILE A 355 8.79 5.04 6.87
N GLU A 356 7.75 5.27 6.08
CA GLU A 356 6.53 5.96 6.56
C GLU A 356 5.77 5.13 7.60
N ARG A 357 5.68 3.80 7.43
CA ARG A 357 5.12 2.91 8.46
C ARG A 357 5.92 2.98 9.75
N LEU A 358 7.25 2.89 9.67
CA LEU A 358 8.14 2.97 10.84
C LEU A 358 8.03 4.33 11.54
N ASN A 359 8.04 5.43 10.79
CA ASN A 359 7.83 6.78 11.33
C ASN A 359 6.55 6.85 12.15
N SER A 360 5.41 6.43 11.60
CA SER A 360 4.11 6.46 12.30
C SER A 360 4.04 5.53 13.52
N ILE A 361 4.84 4.46 13.56
CA ILE A 361 4.99 3.58 14.73
C ILE A 361 5.89 4.23 15.79
N ILE A 362 6.99 4.86 15.37
CA ILE A 362 7.95 5.55 16.24
C ILE A 362 7.31 6.76 16.89
N ASP A 363 6.57 7.59 16.14
CA ASP A 363 5.89 8.78 16.64
C ASP A 363 4.94 8.40 17.79
N TYR A 364 4.09 7.39 17.59
CA TYR A 364 3.21 6.85 18.64
C TYR A 364 3.98 6.29 19.84
N LEU A 365 5.10 5.58 19.60
CA LEU A 365 5.93 5.08 20.70
C LEU A 365 6.59 6.22 21.49
N ILE A 366 7.08 7.29 20.85
CA ILE A 366 7.67 8.45 21.54
C ILE A 366 6.66 9.09 22.51
N GLU A 367 5.39 9.16 22.11
CA GLU A 367 4.30 9.67 22.94
C GLU A 367 3.94 8.71 24.10
N ASN A 368 3.77 7.41 23.82
CA ASN A 368 3.08 6.50 24.74
C ASN A 368 4.03 5.58 25.57
N ILE A 369 5.30 5.39 25.19
CA ILE A 369 6.16 4.31 25.73
C ILE A 369 6.51 4.39 27.24
N ASN A 370 6.25 5.54 27.87
CA ASN A 370 6.48 5.78 29.29
C ASN A 370 5.19 5.94 30.10
N GLU A 371 4.01 5.83 29.45
CA GLU A 371 2.73 5.79 30.15
C GLU A 371 2.57 4.46 30.92
N LYS A 372 2.02 4.52 32.14
CA LYS A 372 1.85 3.31 32.99
C LYS A 372 0.95 2.25 32.36
N ASP A 373 -0.05 2.68 31.60
CA ASP A 373 -1.09 1.81 31.04
C ASP A 373 -0.79 1.38 29.58
N PHE A 374 0.38 1.77 29.03
CA PHE A 374 0.75 1.45 27.65
C PHE A 374 1.00 -0.06 27.46
N ASN A 375 0.00 -0.76 26.92
CA ASN A 375 0.09 -2.17 26.60
C ASN A 375 0.78 -2.39 25.23
N ILE A 376 2.09 -2.61 25.30
CA ILE A 376 2.94 -2.84 24.12
C ILE A 376 2.53 -4.04 23.25
N LYS A 377 1.94 -5.09 23.83
CA LYS A 377 1.45 -6.27 23.08
C LYS A 377 0.24 -5.87 22.23
N ASN A 378 -0.76 -5.23 22.84
CA ASN A 378 -1.95 -4.72 22.17
C ASN A 378 -1.58 -3.71 21.05
N PHE A 379 -0.57 -2.88 21.28
CA PHE A 379 -0.05 -1.97 20.26
C PHE A 379 0.49 -2.71 19.04
N PHE A 380 1.37 -3.71 19.21
CA PHE A 380 1.91 -4.45 18.07
C PHE A 380 0.88 -5.36 17.40
N GLU A 381 -0.05 -5.98 18.14
CA GLU A 381 -1.17 -6.74 17.57
C GLU A 381 -2.09 -5.89 16.67
N LYS A 382 -2.20 -4.59 16.94
CA LYS A 382 -2.93 -3.63 16.08
C LYS A 382 -2.12 -3.12 14.88
N ASN A 383 -0.78 -3.24 14.91
CA ASN A 383 0.14 -2.65 13.93
C ASN A 383 0.97 -3.70 13.14
N ASN A 384 0.63 -4.98 13.24
CA ASN A 384 1.29 -6.09 12.55
C ASN A 384 1.15 -6.05 11.01
N ASP A 385 1.94 -6.87 10.32
CA ASP A 385 1.87 -7.08 8.87
C ASP A 385 0.47 -7.45 8.35
N LYS A 386 -0.32 -8.19 9.11
CA LYS A 386 -1.69 -8.55 8.75
C LYS A 386 -2.58 -7.32 8.63
N LYS A 387 -2.60 -6.45 9.64
CA LYS A 387 -3.32 -5.18 9.61
C LYS A 387 -2.75 -4.23 8.56
N PHE A 388 -1.44 -4.25 8.34
CA PHE A 388 -0.79 -3.44 7.31
C PHE A 388 -1.18 -3.85 5.87
N PHE A 389 -1.28 -5.15 5.56
CA PHE A 389 -1.60 -5.64 4.21
C PHE A 389 -3.06 -6.03 3.98
N GLU A 390 -3.93 -5.88 4.97
CA GLU A 390 -5.37 -6.12 4.82
C GLU A 390 -5.93 -5.30 3.65
N LEU A 391 -6.52 -5.98 2.66
CA LEU A 391 -7.07 -5.32 1.50
C LEU A 391 -8.18 -4.34 1.92
N PHE A 392 -8.20 -3.21 1.23
CA PHE A 392 -9.15 -2.11 1.41
C PHE A 392 -9.19 -1.41 2.77
N GLN A 393 -8.50 -1.93 3.79
CA GLN A 393 -8.42 -1.33 5.13
C GLN A 393 -7.92 0.11 5.09
N LYS A 394 -8.63 1.01 5.81
CA LYS A 394 -8.28 2.42 5.96
C LYS A 394 -7.05 2.57 6.86
N PHE A 395 -6.17 3.51 6.53
CA PHE A 395 -4.93 3.83 7.25
C PHE A 395 -3.85 2.71 7.31
N SER A 396 -4.04 1.61 6.56
CA SER A 396 -3.05 0.53 6.37
C SER A 396 -2.07 0.86 5.23
N TYR A 397 -1.54 -0.13 4.49
CA TYR A 397 -0.58 0.03 3.39
C TYR A 397 -0.79 1.26 2.49
N ASN A 398 -2.04 1.56 2.13
CA ASN A 398 -2.37 2.66 1.21
C ASN A 398 -2.06 4.06 1.76
N LYS A 399 -2.13 4.28 3.08
CA LYS A 399 -1.71 5.53 3.74
C LYS A 399 -0.23 5.77 3.45
N TYR A 400 0.58 4.78 3.80
CA TYR A 400 2.03 4.83 3.70
C TYR A 400 2.51 4.85 2.25
N LEU A 401 1.76 4.23 1.32
CA LEU A 401 1.94 4.38 -0.12
C LEU A 401 1.78 5.84 -0.58
N ILE A 402 0.73 6.54 -0.15
CA ILE A 402 0.54 7.95 -0.53
C ILE A 402 1.62 8.84 0.08
N GLU A 403 1.91 8.69 1.37
CA GLU A 403 2.95 9.45 2.07
C GLU A 403 4.34 9.24 1.40
N ALA A 404 4.64 8.01 0.97
CA ALA A 404 5.84 7.67 0.21
C ALA A 404 5.84 8.27 -1.21
N MET A 405 4.74 8.15 -1.97
CA MET A 405 4.62 8.74 -3.31
C MET A 405 4.73 10.27 -3.27
N GLN A 406 4.10 10.93 -2.30
CA GLN A 406 4.21 12.38 -2.09
C GLN A 406 5.66 12.80 -1.79
N LYS A 407 6.41 12.02 -1.00
CA LYS A 407 7.85 12.26 -0.74
C LYS A 407 8.73 12.02 -1.96
N ILE A 408 8.38 11.06 -2.82
CA ILE A 408 9.15 10.74 -4.04
C ILE A 408 8.86 11.72 -5.18
N ASN A 409 7.61 12.16 -5.33
CA ASN A 409 7.17 13.04 -6.43
C ASN A 409 7.40 14.55 -6.18
N LYS A 410 8.04 14.97 -5.07
CA LYS A 410 8.12 16.39 -4.64
C LYS A 410 8.66 17.37 -5.69
N GLU A 411 9.51 16.91 -6.60
CA GLU A 411 10.14 17.75 -7.64
C GLU A 411 9.60 17.48 -9.05
N LYS A 412 9.19 16.23 -9.32
CA LYS A 412 8.59 15.76 -10.59
C LYS A 412 7.66 14.59 -10.30
N ASP A 413 6.55 14.48 -11.02
CA ASP A 413 5.67 13.32 -10.94
C ASP A 413 6.36 12.08 -11.57
N LEU A 414 7.07 11.32 -10.73
CA LEU A 414 7.76 10.08 -11.12
C LEU A 414 6.81 8.89 -11.20
N ILE A 415 5.79 8.87 -10.33
CA ILE A 415 4.87 7.74 -10.13
C ILE A 415 3.43 8.25 -10.16
N TYR A 416 2.65 7.79 -11.13
CA TYR A 416 1.18 7.87 -11.10
C TYR A 416 0.59 6.55 -10.60
N ARG A 417 -0.55 6.63 -9.92
CA ARG A 417 -1.29 5.48 -9.39
C ARG A 417 -2.70 5.47 -9.97
N TYR A 418 -3.05 4.39 -10.65
CA TYR A 418 -4.40 4.17 -11.18
C TYR A 418 -5.04 2.99 -10.45
N SER A 419 -6.15 3.20 -9.76
CA SER A 419 -6.89 2.14 -9.07
C SER A 419 -7.93 1.52 -10.00
N TRP A 420 -8.17 0.21 -9.85
CA TRP A 420 -9.18 -0.51 -10.64
C TRP A 420 -10.57 0.09 -10.45
N GLU A 421 -11.19 0.51 -11.55
CA GLU A 421 -12.46 1.22 -11.59
C GLU A 421 -13.58 0.36 -12.14
N THR A 422 -13.35 -0.32 -13.27
CA THR A 422 -14.39 -1.13 -13.93
C THR A 422 -13.82 -2.24 -14.81
N VAL A 423 -14.72 -3.03 -15.37
CA VAL A 423 -14.46 -4.09 -16.35
C VAL A 423 -15.08 -3.69 -17.68
N ASP A 424 -14.24 -3.68 -18.71
CA ASP A 424 -14.55 -3.40 -20.09
C ASP A 424 -14.38 -4.68 -20.92
N TYR A 425 -15.43 -5.51 -20.83
CA TYR A 425 -15.61 -6.81 -21.48
C TYR A 425 -17.02 -6.83 -22.07
N GLU A 426 -17.14 -7.18 -23.36
CA GLU A 426 -18.38 -7.25 -24.14
C GLU A 426 -18.96 -8.68 -24.15
#